data_AF-A0A378MZS9-F1
#
_entry.id   AF-A0A378MZS9-F1
#
_cell.length_a   1.000
_cell.length_b   1.000
_cell.length_c   1.000
_cell.angle_alpha   90.00
_cell.angle_beta   90.00
_cell.angle_gamma   90.00
#
_symmetry.space_group_name_H-M   'P 1'
#
loop_
_entity.id
_entity.type
_entity.pdbx_description
1 polymer ?
#
loop_
_entity_poly.entity_id
_entity_poly.type
_entity_poly.pdbx_seq_one_letter_code
_entity_poly.pdbx_strand_id
1 'polypeptide(L)'
;MSLTALFVLTACSHTHKNSDEHHQMVLQEQATLGINWMQQSGEYQALAHQAFNAAKVAFDQAKVKKGKKKAVVVDLDETMVDNSLYAGWQVKNHKPFDGESWTRWVNARQTGAIAGAVEFNNYVNSHKGTMFYVSNRKDSSEKAGTIDDMNKLGFSGVSEQTLLLKKTNRTKPLALKKSKNKAMKSCSILATT
;
A
#
# COMPACT_ATOMS: atom_id res chain seq x y z
N MET A 1 -46.99 57.72 -10.45
CA MET A 1 -45.70 57.15 -10.90
C MET A 1 -45.41 55.95 -10.02
N SER A 2 -45.71 54.75 -10.50
CA SER A 2 -45.49 53.50 -9.74
C SER A 2 -44.17 52.90 -10.18
N LEU A 3 -43.21 52.77 -9.27
CA LEU A 3 -41.89 52.23 -9.53
C LEU A 3 -41.89 50.74 -9.14
N THR A 4 -42.10 49.86 -10.12
CA THR A 4 -42.06 48.42 -9.91
C THR A 4 -40.60 47.96 -9.88
N ALA A 5 -40.10 47.59 -8.70
CA ALA A 5 -38.77 47.00 -8.54
C ALA A 5 -38.81 45.52 -8.98
N LEU A 6 -38.10 45.21 -10.05
CA LEU A 6 -37.92 43.84 -10.56
C LEU A 6 -36.76 43.18 -9.79
N PHE A 7 -37.06 42.36 -8.79
CA PHE A 7 -36.07 41.48 -8.17
C PHE A 7 -35.83 40.27 -9.08
N VAL A 8 -34.65 40.23 -9.71
CA VAL A 8 -34.21 39.06 -10.48
C VAL A 8 -33.60 38.05 -9.51
N LEU A 9 -34.31 36.95 -9.26
CA LEU A 9 -33.82 35.80 -8.50
C LEU A 9 -32.88 34.95 -9.38
N THR A 10 -31.58 35.18 -9.29
CA THR A 10 -30.54 34.27 -9.81
C THR A 10 -30.18 33.23 -8.75
N ALA A 11 -30.99 32.16 -8.63
CA ALA A 11 -30.81 31.12 -7.61
C ALA A 11 -30.66 29.68 -8.15
N CYS A 12 -30.21 29.49 -9.39
CA CYS A 12 -30.17 28.16 -10.02
C CYS A 12 -28.76 27.66 -10.43
N SER A 13 -27.69 28.08 -9.74
CA SER A 13 -26.32 27.65 -10.10
C SER A 13 -25.49 27.09 -8.92
N HIS A 14 -26.09 26.79 -7.77
CA HIS A 14 -25.38 26.31 -6.57
C HIS A 14 -25.69 24.86 -6.16
N THR A 15 -26.54 24.14 -6.90
CA THR A 15 -26.97 22.79 -6.51
C THR A 15 -25.98 21.68 -6.85
N HIS A 16 -25.18 21.82 -7.91
CA HIS A 16 -24.31 20.73 -8.39
C HIS A 16 -23.07 20.49 -7.52
N LYS A 17 -22.50 21.52 -6.90
CA LYS A 17 -21.26 21.37 -6.10
C LYS A 17 -21.52 20.66 -4.76
N ASN A 18 -22.69 20.92 -4.15
CA ASN A 18 -23.11 20.28 -2.90
C ASN A 18 -23.44 18.79 -3.08
N SER A 19 -23.97 18.37 -4.22
CA SER A 19 -24.28 16.96 -4.46
C SER A 19 -23.02 16.12 -4.60
N ASP A 20 -22.00 16.62 -5.29
CA ASP A 20 -20.76 15.87 -5.52
C ASP A 20 -19.96 15.70 -4.23
N GLU A 21 -19.85 16.76 -3.40
CA GLU A 21 -19.22 16.68 -2.08
C GLU A 21 -19.99 15.71 -1.15
N HIS A 22 -21.32 15.75 -1.18
CA HIS A 22 -22.15 14.81 -0.42
C HIS A 22 -21.96 13.36 -0.89
N HIS A 23 -21.91 13.09 -2.20
CA HIS A 23 -21.65 11.76 -2.73
C HIS A 23 -20.27 11.24 -2.34
N GLN A 24 -19.23 12.09 -2.35
CA GLN A 24 -17.89 11.70 -1.90
C GLN A 24 -17.85 11.39 -0.41
N MET A 25 -18.52 12.20 0.42
CA MET A 25 -18.69 11.93 1.84
C MET A 25 -19.35 10.56 2.07
N VAL A 26 -20.49 10.30 1.44
CA VAL A 26 -21.20 9.02 1.54
C VAL A 26 -20.30 7.85 1.12
N LEU A 27 -19.53 8.01 0.03
CA LEU A 27 -18.61 6.97 -0.44
C LEU A 27 -17.49 6.70 0.57
N GLN A 28 -16.92 7.73 1.20
CA GLN A 28 -15.89 7.51 2.22
C GLN A 28 -16.46 6.89 3.50
N GLU A 29 -17.66 7.29 3.93
CA GLU A 29 -18.31 6.71 5.12
C GLU A 29 -18.59 5.21 4.98
N GLN A 30 -18.84 4.72 3.75
CA GLN A 30 -19.00 3.29 3.49
C GLN A 30 -17.75 2.46 3.82
N ALA A 31 -16.56 3.08 3.88
CA ALA A 31 -15.31 2.41 4.26
C ALA A 31 -15.07 2.38 5.79
N THR A 32 -15.80 3.18 6.58
CA THR A 32 -15.52 3.40 8.00
C THR A 32 -15.49 2.10 8.81
N LEU A 33 -16.45 1.19 8.60
CA LEU A 33 -16.49 -0.07 9.34
C LEU A 33 -15.30 -0.98 8.99
N GLY A 34 -14.92 -1.04 7.71
CA GLY A 34 -13.76 -1.82 7.26
C GLY A 34 -12.44 -1.28 7.81
N ILE A 35 -12.28 0.04 7.82
CA ILE A 35 -11.11 0.72 8.40
C ILE A 35 -11.07 0.47 9.91
N ASN A 36 -12.20 0.59 10.62
CA ASN A 36 -12.27 0.29 12.04
C ASN A 36 -11.84 -1.15 12.35
N TRP A 37 -12.33 -2.11 11.57
CA TRP A 37 -11.92 -3.50 11.70
C TRP A 37 -10.40 -3.67 11.50
N MET A 38 -9.81 -3.08 10.44
CA MET A 38 -8.36 -3.17 10.22
C MET A 38 -7.54 -2.51 11.34
N GLN A 39 -7.99 -1.35 11.84
CA GLN A 39 -7.23 -0.57 12.82
C GLN A 39 -7.38 -1.04 14.26
N GLN A 40 -8.53 -1.61 14.63
CA GLN A 40 -8.90 -1.83 16.03
C GLN A 40 -9.14 -3.30 16.37
N SER A 41 -9.42 -4.17 15.39
CA SER A 41 -9.76 -5.56 15.68
C SER A 41 -8.53 -6.40 16.00
N GLY A 42 -8.66 -7.29 16.97
CA GLY A 42 -7.68 -8.35 17.20
C GLY A 42 -7.71 -9.38 16.06
N GLU A 43 -8.85 -9.53 15.39
CA GLU A 43 -9.07 -10.44 14.27
C GLU A 43 -8.19 -10.11 13.07
N TYR A 44 -8.07 -8.83 12.70
CA TYR A 44 -7.17 -8.42 11.62
C TYR A 44 -5.71 -8.72 11.95
N GLN A 45 -5.28 -8.40 13.18
CA GLN A 45 -3.93 -8.72 13.68
C GLN A 45 -3.69 -10.24 13.65
N ALA A 46 -4.66 -11.05 14.09
CA ALA A 46 -4.59 -12.50 14.08
C ALA A 46 -4.48 -13.07 12.65
N LEU A 47 -5.23 -12.51 11.69
CA LEU A 47 -5.15 -12.90 10.28
C LEU A 47 -3.80 -12.56 9.65
N ALA A 48 -3.24 -11.39 9.96
CA ALA A 48 -1.90 -11.01 9.51
C ALA A 48 -0.84 -11.98 10.05
N HIS A 49 -0.87 -12.27 11.36
CA HIS A 49 0.00 -13.29 11.96
C HIS A 49 -0.20 -14.68 11.35
N GLN A 50 -1.44 -15.10 11.10
CA GLN A 50 -1.74 -16.37 10.46
C GLN A 50 -1.08 -16.46 9.08
N ALA A 51 -1.18 -15.39 8.28
CA ALA A 51 -0.56 -15.32 6.95
C ALA A 51 0.97 -15.45 7.04
N PHE A 52 1.62 -14.69 7.92
CA PHE A 52 3.09 -14.74 8.05
C PHE A 52 3.60 -16.02 8.68
N ASN A 53 2.85 -16.63 9.60
CA ASN A 53 3.17 -17.95 10.14
C ASN A 53 3.12 -19.02 9.04
N ALA A 54 2.08 -19.01 8.21
CA ALA A 54 1.98 -19.91 7.06
C ALA A 54 3.09 -19.64 6.03
N ALA A 55 3.40 -18.37 5.77
CA ALA A 55 4.48 -17.97 4.87
C ALA A 55 5.85 -18.46 5.34
N LYS A 56 6.11 -18.40 6.65
CA LYS A 56 7.33 -18.93 7.26
C LYS A 56 7.44 -20.44 7.06
N VAL A 57 6.37 -21.19 7.33
CA VAL A 57 6.34 -22.65 7.10
C VAL A 57 6.60 -22.98 5.63
N ALA A 58 5.95 -22.25 4.71
CA ALA A 58 6.17 -22.43 3.28
C ALA A 58 7.62 -22.12 2.88
N PHE A 59 8.22 -21.07 3.44
CA PHE A 59 9.62 -20.71 3.21
C PHE A 59 10.59 -21.79 3.68
N ASP A 60 10.37 -22.32 4.89
CA ASP A 60 11.22 -23.37 5.47
C ASP A 60 11.16 -24.64 4.60
N GLN A 61 9.97 -25.02 4.14
CA GLN A 61 9.74 -26.23 3.33
C GLN A 61 10.15 -26.08 1.85
N ALA A 62 10.26 -24.85 1.34
CA ALA A 62 10.55 -24.60 -0.07
C ALA A 62 11.89 -25.21 -0.49
N LYS A 63 11.88 -25.99 -1.58
CA LYS A 63 13.08 -26.48 -2.26
C LYS A 63 13.38 -25.62 -3.49
N VAL A 64 14.66 -25.32 -3.71
CA VAL A 64 15.11 -24.51 -4.85
C VAL A 64 16.00 -25.35 -5.76
N LYS A 65 16.02 -25.00 -7.06
CA LYS A 65 16.88 -25.70 -8.02
C LYS A 65 18.34 -25.55 -7.61
N LYS A 66 19.16 -26.60 -7.85
CA LYS A 66 20.60 -26.56 -7.57
C LYS A 66 21.24 -25.33 -8.23
N GLY A 67 22.04 -24.59 -7.47
CA GLY A 67 22.68 -23.35 -7.92
C GLY A 67 21.80 -22.09 -7.91
N LYS A 68 20.56 -22.15 -7.39
CA LYS A 68 19.69 -20.98 -7.17
C LYS A 68 19.56 -20.65 -5.69
N LYS A 69 19.31 -19.36 -5.38
CA LYS A 69 19.00 -18.88 -4.03
C LYS A 69 17.48 -18.84 -3.80
N LYS A 70 17.02 -18.92 -2.55
CA LYS A 70 15.62 -18.68 -2.19
C LYS A 70 15.31 -17.18 -2.32
N ALA A 71 14.20 -16.85 -2.95
CA ALA A 71 13.66 -15.49 -2.96
C ALA A 71 12.20 -15.51 -2.53
N VAL A 72 11.78 -14.50 -1.78
CA VAL A 72 10.40 -14.25 -1.43
C VAL A 72 10.00 -12.93 -2.07
N VAL A 73 8.84 -12.91 -2.73
CA VAL A 73 8.30 -11.70 -3.37
C VAL A 73 7.02 -11.32 -2.66
N VAL A 74 6.96 -10.06 -2.20
CA VAL A 74 5.81 -9.48 -1.50
C VAL A 74 5.38 -8.17 -2.16
N ASP A 75 4.11 -7.82 -2.02
CA ASP A 75 3.66 -6.44 -2.18
C ASP A 75 4.12 -5.59 -0.96
N LEU A 76 3.85 -4.29 -0.97
CA LEU A 76 4.11 -3.42 0.19
C LEU A 76 2.83 -2.97 0.87
N ASP A 77 2.05 -2.11 0.20
CA ASP A 77 0.90 -1.44 0.79
C ASP A 77 -0.17 -2.46 1.19
N GLU A 78 -0.61 -2.41 2.45
CA GLU A 78 -1.55 -3.35 3.08
C GLU A 78 -1.10 -4.83 3.08
N THR A 79 0.19 -5.08 2.84
CA THR A 79 0.82 -6.41 2.94
C THR A 79 1.95 -6.42 3.97
N MET A 80 2.97 -5.58 3.76
CA MET A 80 4.11 -5.44 4.68
C MET A 80 3.99 -4.16 5.52
N VAL A 81 3.46 -3.10 4.91
CA VAL A 81 3.34 -1.78 5.54
C VAL A 81 1.88 -1.34 5.60
N ASP A 82 1.51 -0.63 6.67
CA ASP A 82 0.15 -0.22 6.98
C ASP A 82 -0.07 1.26 6.66
N ASN A 83 -0.96 1.54 5.70
CA ASN A 83 -1.36 2.89 5.32
C ASN A 83 -2.77 3.25 5.81
N SER A 84 -3.35 2.49 6.75
CA SER A 84 -4.72 2.70 7.22
C SER A 84 -4.96 4.11 7.78
N LEU A 85 -3.93 4.79 8.30
CA LEU A 85 -4.02 6.21 8.72
C LEU A 85 -4.36 7.15 7.56
N TYR A 86 -3.88 6.85 6.34
CA TYR A 86 -4.28 7.60 5.13
C TYR A 86 -5.75 7.36 4.79
N ALA A 87 -6.24 6.12 4.93
CA ALA A 87 -7.66 5.82 4.77
C ALA A 87 -8.51 6.54 5.83
N GLY A 88 -8.07 6.59 7.09
CA GLY A 88 -8.71 7.38 8.14
C GLY A 88 -8.74 8.88 7.83
N TRP A 89 -7.66 9.41 7.25
CA TRP A 89 -7.61 10.79 6.75
C TRP A 89 -8.63 11.02 5.62
N GLN A 90 -8.77 10.08 4.68
CA GLN A 90 -9.76 10.17 3.60
C GLN A 90 -11.19 10.25 4.16
N VAL A 91 -11.55 9.38 5.11
CA VAL A 91 -12.86 9.39 5.77
C VAL A 91 -13.10 10.72 6.46
N LYS A 92 -12.18 11.14 7.33
CA LYS A 92 -12.29 12.38 8.10
C LYS A 92 -12.44 13.64 7.23
N ASN A 93 -11.86 13.65 6.04
CA ASN A 93 -11.85 14.82 5.16
C ASN A 93 -12.75 14.66 3.92
N HIS A 94 -13.50 13.56 3.84
CA HIS A 94 -14.38 13.21 2.71
C HIS A 94 -13.64 13.27 1.36
N LYS A 95 -12.40 12.78 1.34
CA LYS A 95 -11.56 12.80 0.13
C LYS A 95 -11.52 11.44 -0.53
N PRO A 96 -11.72 11.35 -1.86
CA PRO A 96 -11.38 10.14 -2.60
C PRO A 96 -9.87 9.93 -2.60
N PHE A 97 -9.43 8.76 -3.06
CA PHE A 97 -8.03 8.55 -3.38
C PHE A 97 -7.58 9.55 -4.45
N ASP A 98 -6.45 10.21 -4.19
CA ASP A 98 -5.77 11.04 -5.16
C ASP A 98 -4.25 10.72 -5.15
N GLY A 99 -3.65 10.76 -6.34
CA GLY A 99 -2.24 10.38 -6.51
C GLY A 99 -1.26 11.39 -5.89
N GLU A 100 -1.65 12.66 -5.77
CA GLU A 100 -0.82 13.68 -5.14
C GLU A 100 -0.93 13.60 -3.61
N SER A 101 -2.14 13.43 -3.06
CA SER A 101 -2.32 13.20 -1.62
C SER A 101 -1.62 11.93 -1.16
N TRP A 102 -1.65 10.87 -1.97
CA TRP A 102 -0.88 9.66 -1.69
C TRP A 102 0.64 9.92 -1.68
N THR A 103 1.14 10.68 -2.65
CA THR A 103 2.58 11.04 -2.69
C THR A 103 2.96 11.86 -1.46
N ARG A 104 2.08 12.77 -0.99
CA ARG A 104 2.28 13.51 0.27
C ARG A 104 2.29 12.59 1.47
N TRP A 105 1.37 11.62 1.54
CA TRP A 105 1.32 10.60 2.59
C TRP A 105 2.63 9.81 2.68
N VAL A 106 3.10 9.24 1.57
CA VAL A 106 4.37 8.49 1.55
C VAL A 106 5.55 9.35 2.01
N ASN A 107 5.60 10.61 1.60
CA ASN A 107 6.66 11.53 1.99
C ASN A 107 6.56 12.04 3.43
N ALA A 108 5.38 11.90 4.07
CA ALA A 108 5.19 12.23 5.48
C ALA A 108 5.89 11.24 6.43
N ARG A 109 6.28 10.05 5.95
CA ARG A 109 7.05 9.04 6.70
C ARG A 109 6.37 8.57 8.00
N GLN A 110 5.09 8.27 7.85
CA GLN A 110 4.18 7.84 8.92
C GLN A 110 3.59 6.46 8.66
N THR A 111 4.10 5.73 7.66
CA THR A 111 3.61 4.37 7.38
C THR A 111 3.90 3.46 8.58
N GLY A 112 2.91 2.64 8.95
CA GLY A 112 3.07 1.60 9.97
C GLY A 112 3.61 0.28 9.40
N ALA A 113 3.84 -0.71 10.26
CA ALA A 113 4.13 -2.09 9.84
C ALA A 113 2.91 -2.97 10.07
N ILE A 114 2.64 -3.88 9.14
CA ILE A 114 1.63 -4.93 9.34
C ILE A 114 2.17 -5.94 10.36
N ALA A 115 1.28 -6.44 11.23
CA ALA A 115 1.63 -7.39 12.28
C ALA A 115 2.33 -8.63 11.72
N GLY A 116 3.50 -8.99 12.27
CA GLY A 116 4.33 -10.11 11.82
C GLY A 116 5.18 -9.87 10.56
N ALA A 117 4.97 -8.75 9.83
CA ALA A 117 5.67 -8.50 8.57
C ALA A 117 7.18 -8.28 8.72
N VAL A 118 7.58 -7.48 9.72
CA VAL A 118 9.00 -7.19 9.99
C VAL A 118 9.75 -8.45 10.41
N GLU A 119 9.14 -9.26 11.29
CA GLU A 119 9.71 -10.53 11.75
C GLU A 119 9.89 -11.51 10.60
N PHE A 120 8.85 -11.72 9.78
CA PHE A 120 8.93 -12.60 8.61
C PHE A 120 9.99 -12.13 7.61
N ASN A 121 10.03 -10.83 7.29
CA ASN A 121 11.04 -10.24 6.42
C ASN A 121 12.47 -10.53 6.90
N ASN A 122 12.71 -10.26 8.18
CA ASN A 122 14.03 -10.41 8.77
C ASN A 122 14.41 -11.89 8.93
N TYR A 123 13.44 -12.76 9.19
CA TYR A 123 13.61 -14.20 9.17
C TYR A 123 14.08 -14.68 7.79
N VAL A 124 13.39 -14.32 6.71
CA VAL A 124 13.77 -14.72 5.34
C VAL A 124 15.20 -14.28 5.01
N ASN A 125 15.55 -13.02 5.28
CA ASN A 125 16.87 -12.47 4.95
C ASN A 125 18.00 -13.09 5.79
N SER A 126 17.73 -13.52 7.02
CA SER A 126 18.69 -14.24 7.88
C SER A 126 18.78 -15.75 7.58
N HIS A 127 17.79 -16.33 6.89
CA HIS A 127 17.69 -17.78 6.66
C HIS A 127 17.95 -18.18 5.20
N LYS A 128 19.01 -17.61 4.61
CA LYS A 128 19.47 -17.90 3.22
C LYS A 128 18.44 -17.57 2.13
N GLY A 129 17.44 -16.74 2.46
CA GLY A 129 16.50 -16.15 1.52
C GLY A 129 16.88 -14.72 1.16
N THR A 130 16.12 -14.14 0.24
CA THR A 130 16.21 -12.71 -0.08
C THR A 130 14.80 -12.19 -0.34
N MET A 131 14.42 -11.16 0.38
CA MET A 131 13.15 -10.46 0.20
C MET A 131 13.22 -9.52 -1.01
N PHE A 132 12.18 -9.53 -1.83
CA PHE A 132 11.97 -8.60 -2.93
C PHE A 132 10.60 -7.95 -2.78
N TYR A 133 10.58 -6.63 -2.78
CA TYR A 133 9.38 -5.83 -2.61
C TYR A 133 8.94 -5.33 -3.98
N VAL A 134 7.77 -5.76 -4.44
CA VAL A 134 7.23 -5.37 -5.75
C VAL A 134 5.95 -4.58 -5.54
N SER A 135 6.09 -3.25 -5.54
CA SER A 135 5.01 -2.32 -5.18
C SER A 135 4.66 -1.36 -6.30
N ASN A 136 3.41 -0.90 -6.29
CA ASN A 136 2.88 0.12 -7.19
C ASN A 136 3.21 1.55 -6.77
N ARG A 137 3.90 1.76 -5.63
CA ARG A 137 4.48 3.06 -5.29
C ARG A 137 5.38 3.54 -6.43
N LYS A 138 5.38 4.84 -6.69
CA LYS A 138 6.11 5.47 -7.79
C LYS A 138 7.60 5.53 -7.47
N ASP A 139 8.42 4.96 -8.34
CA ASP A 139 9.88 5.03 -8.22
C ASP A 139 10.36 6.49 -8.15
N SER A 140 9.81 7.35 -9.00
CA SER A 140 10.25 8.75 -9.17
C SER A 140 10.01 9.66 -7.97
N SER A 141 8.98 9.42 -7.16
CA SER A 141 8.51 10.39 -6.15
C SER A 141 8.17 9.79 -4.79
N GLU A 142 8.08 8.47 -4.68
CA GLU A 142 7.66 7.77 -3.47
C GLU A 142 8.76 6.84 -2.93
N LYS A 143 9.87 6.64 -3.66
CA LYS A 143 10.97 5.73 -3.24
C LYS A 143 11.62 6.15 -1.93
N ALA A 144 12.04 7.43 -1.82
CA ALA A 144 12.80 7.89 -0.66
C ALA A 144 12.00 7.73 0.64
N GLY A 145 10.76 8.22 0.67
CA GLY A 145 9.86 8.03 1.83
C GLY A 145 9.60 6.55 2.15
N THR A 146 9.49 5.70 1.13
CA THR A 146 9.31 4.25 1.33
C THR A 146 10.54 3.60 1.98
N ILE A 147 11.74 3.88 1.50
CA ILE A 147 12.98 3.34 2.09
C ILE A 147 13.13 3.82 3.53
N ASP A 148 12.89 5.10 3.79
CA ASP A 148 13.05 5.68 5.12
C ASP A 148 12.07 5.04 6.12
N ASP A 149 10.79 4.90 5.77
CA ASP A 149 9.81 4.24 6.62
C ASP A 149 10.18 2.77 6.86
N MET A 150 10.55 2.03 5.82
CA MET A 150 10.91 0.62 5.99
C MET A 150 12.16 0.44 6.88
N ASN A 151 13.17 1.31 6.74
CA ASN A 151 14.33 1.29 7.62
C ASN A 151 13.95 1.64 9.06
N LYS A 152 13.13 2.68 9.26
CA LYS A 152 12.62 3.10 10.57
C LYS A 152 11.81 2.00 11.26
N LEU A 153 11.02 1.24 10.50
CA LEU A 153 10.22 0.11 10.98
C LEU A 153 11.05 -1.17 11.23
N GLY A 154 12.33 -1.18 10.84
CA GLY A 154 13.25 -2.31 11.10
C GLY A 154 13.25 -3.40 10.03
N PHE A 155 12.77 -3.12 8.81
CA PHE A 155 12.89 -4.06 7.70
C PHE A 155 14.36 -4.15 7.24
N SER A 156 14.97 -5.33 7.40
CA SER A 156 16.29 -5.62 6.86
C SER A 156 16.26 -5.81 5.34
N GLY A 157 17.40 -5.56 4.68
CA GLY A 157 17.59 -5.88 3.26
C GLY A 157 16.82 -4.99 2.27
N VAL A 158 16.37 -3.81 2.70
CA VAL A 158 15.73 -2.81 1.83
C VAL A 158 16.81 -2.04 1.08
N SER A 159 16.87 -2.19 -0.23
CA SER A 159 17.81 -1.48 -1.10
C SER A 159 17.22 -1.26 -2.48
N GLU A 160 17.88 -0.47 -3.32
CA GLU A 160 17.44 -0.29 -4.72
C GLU A 160 17.40 -1.59 -5.55
N GLN A 161 18.10 -2.64 -5.10
CA GLN A 161 18.13 -3.93 -5.78
C GLN A 161 16.94 -4.81 -5.39
N THR A 162 16.45 -4.70 -4.15
CA THR A 162 15.34 -5.49 -3.61
C THR A 162 14.01 -4.76 -3.67
N LEU A 163 14.01 -3.42 -3.73
CA LEU A 163 12.83 -2.56 -3.84
C LEU A 163 12.52 -2.22 -5.31
N LEU A 164 11.49 -2.87 -5.85
CA LEU A 164 11.12 -2.82 -7.27
C LEU A 164 9.79 -2.07 -7.43
N LEU A 165 9.90 -0.74 -7.54
CA LEU A 165 8.78 0.19 -7.65
C LEU A 165 8.29 0.42 -9.08
N LYS A 166 7.11 1.05 -9.21
CA LYS A 166 6.49 1.39 -10.49
C LYS A 166 7.26 2.52 -11.19
N LYS A 167 7.83 2.22 -12.37
CA LYS A 167 8.58 3.17 -13.23
C LYS A 167 7.78 3.77 -14.39
N THR A 168 6.68 3.15 -14.80
CA THR A 168 5.86 3.59 -15.95
C THR A 168 4.38 3.32 -15.68
N ASN A 169 3.46 3.93 -16.42
CA ASN A 169 2.00 3.69 -16.33
C ASN A 169 1.56 2.30 -16.81
N ARG A 170 2.47 1.33 -16.98
CA ARG A 170 2.12 -0.03 -17.40
C ARG A 170 1.53 -0.82 -16.24
N THR A 171 0.57 -1.67 -16.57
CA THR A 171 -0.17 -2.52 -15.61
C THR A 171 0.75 -3.46 -14.83
N LYS A 172 0.35 -3.76 -13.58
CA LYS A 172 1.06 -4.63 -12.62
C LYS A 172 1.65 -5.91 -13.27
N PRO A 173 0.96 -6.67 -14.15
CA PRO A 173 1.49 -7.91 -14.73
C PRO A 173 2.82 -7.73 -15.49
N LEU A 174 3.01 -6.62 -16.20
CA LEU A 174 4.22 -6.36 -17.00
C LEU A 174 5.40 -5.93 -16.13
N ALA A 175 5.14 -5.12 -15.10
CA ALA A 175 6.13 -4.72 -14.11
C ALA A 175 6.53 -5.93 -13.25
N LEU A 176 5.55 -6.70 -12.75
CA LEU A 176 5.77 -7.96 -12.04
C LEU A 176 6.56 -8.95 -12.89
N LYS A 177 6.24 -9.13 -14.18
CA LYS A 177 6.97 -10.06 -15.07
C LYS A 177 8.42 -9.65 -15.28
N LYS A 178 8.72 -8.35 -15.42
CA LYS A 178 10.11 -7.87 -15.55
C LYS A 178 10.88 -7.96 -14.22
N SER A 179 10.27 -7.55 -13.11
CA SER A 179 10.85 -7.59 -11.77
C SER A 179 11.06 -9.04 -11.31
N LYS A 180 10.05 -9.90 -11.49
CA LYS A 180 10.16 -11.36 -11.29
C LYS A 180 11.21 -11.95 -12.21
N ASN A 181 11.29 -11.60 -13.50
CA ASN A 181 12.36 -12.10 -14.36
C ASN A 181 13.76 -11.69 -13.89
N LYS A 182 13.93 -10.47 -13.36
CA LYS A 182 15.19 -10.00 -12.77
C LYS A 182 15.55 -10.82 -11.52
N ALA A 183 14.59 -11.08 -10.63
CA ALA A 183 14.79 -11.93 -9.45
C ALA A 183 14.98 -13.42 -9.81
N MET A 184 14.24 -13.95 -10.79
CA MET A 184 14.24 -15.35 -11.26
C MET A 184 15.53 -15.75 -11.99
N LYS A 185 16.26 -14.78 -12.57
CA LYS A 185 17.57 -15.08 -13.18
C LYS A 185 18.54 -15.68 -12.14
N SER A 186 18.43 -15.29 -10.88
CA SER A 186 19.34 -15.74 -9.82
C SER A 186 18.66 -16.56 -8.71
N CYS A 187 17.34 -16.51 -8.57
CA CYS A 187 16.62 -17.14 -7.46
C CYS A 187 15.41 -18.00 -7.89
N SER A 188 15.01 -18.93 -7.03
CA SER A 188 13.70 -19.59 -7.09
C SER A 188 12.72 -18.80 -6.21
N ILE A 189 11.61 -18.36 -6.78
CA ILE A 189 10.64 -17.48 -6.11
C ILE A 189 9.61 -18.32 -5.35
N LEU A 190 9.44 -18.01 -4.07
CA LEU A 190 8.25 -18.31 -3.30
C LEU A 190 7.39 -17.05 -3.29
N ALA A 191 6.16 -17.14 -3.80
CA ALA A 191 5.17 -16.10 -3.59
C ALA A 191 4.43 -16.45 -2.31
N THR A 192 4.48 -15.56 -1.33
CA THR A 192 3.69 -15.65 -0.11
C THR A 192 2.81 -14.42 -0.07
N THR A 193 1.50 -14.67 -0.02
CA THR A 193 0.34 -13.75 -0.01
C THR A 193 0.61 -12.31 -0.39
#